data_AF-A0AAV2MEU8-F1
#
_entry.id   AF-A0AAV2MEU8-F1
#
_cell.length_a   1.000
_cell.length_b   1.000
_cell.length_c   1.000
_cell.angle_alpha   90.00
_cell.angle_beta   90.00
_cell.angle_gamma   90.00
#
_symmetry.space_group_name_H-M   'P 1'
#
loop_
_entity.id
_entity.type
_entity.pdbx_description
1 polymer ?
#
loop_
_entity_poly.entity_id
_entity_poly.type
_entity_poly.pdbx_seq_one_letter_code
_entity_poly.pdbx_strand_id
1 'polypeptide(L)'
;MDIRSGSDFSPNTRTPQGPGSSRDQDTAGTRKQQGPGHGRDQDTAGTRKQQGPGHGRDKDTAGTRTRQGQGHGRDKDTAGTRTQQGPGHGRDKDAAGTRTRQGQGHGRDKDAAGTRTRQGQGRSRDQDTAGTRTQQGPGHGRDKDAAGTRTRQGQGRSRDKDTAGTRTQQGPGRSRDQDAAGTRTQQGQGHGRDKDAAGTRTQQGPGTSCYEQNRS
;
A
#
# COMPACT_ATOMS: atom_id res chain seq x y z
N MET A 1 -32.05 10.89 -28.93
CA MET A 1 -31.93 9.57 -29.59
C MET A 1 -30.75 8.88 -28.96
N ASP A 2 -31.07 7.82 -28.22
CA ASP A 2 -30.14 6.89 -27.61
C ASP A 2 -29.12 6.36 -28.62
N ILE A 3 -27.83 6.44 -28.26
CA ILE A 3 -26.85 5.50 -28.79
C ILE A 3 -26.56 4.53 -27.65
N ARG A 4 -27.41 3.50 -27.55
CA ARG A 4 -27.06 2.23 -26.92
C ARG A 4 -26.57 1.30 -28.03
N SER A 5 -25.28 1.00 -28.03
CA SER A 5 -24.64 -0.18 -28.64
C SER A 5 -23.13 0.04 -28.50
N GLY A 6 -22.29 -0.82 -27.94
CA GLY A 6 -22.47 -2.05 -27.19
C GLY A 6 -21.27 -2.18 -26.24
N SER A 7 -21.29 -3.20 -25.39
CA SER A 7 -20.14 -3.64 -24.60
C SER A 7 -19.01 -4.11 -25.53
N ASP A 8 -18.23 -3.17 -26.07
CA ASP A 8 -17.05 -3.48 -26.87
C ASP A 8 -15.91 -3.90 -25.93
N PHE A 9 -15.83 -5.20 -25.67
CA PHE A 9 -14.60 -5.83 -25.23
C PHE A 9 -13.58 -5.70 -26.38
N SER A 10 -12.89 -4.56 -26.44
CA SER A 10 -11.80 -4.32 -27.39
C SER A 10 -10.47 -4.67 -26.73
N PRO A 11 -9.84 -5.84 -26.99
CA PRO A 11 -8.47 -6.12 -26.59
C PRO A 11 -7.53 -5.27 -27.44
N ASN A 12 -7.43 -3.98 -27.13
CA ASN A 12 -6.73 -3.03 -27.99
C ASN A 12 -5.66 -2.26 -27.22
N THR A 13 -4.54 -1.99 -27.91
CA THR A 13 -3.48 -1.17 -27.33
C THR A 13 -3.82 0.30 -27.54
N ARG A 14 -4.09 1.04 -26.46
CA ARG A 14 -4.39 2.49 -26.52
C ARG A 14 -3.18 3.30 -26.08
N THR A 15 -2.72 4.24 -26.92
CA THR A 15 -1.58 5.12 -26.62
C THR A 15 -1.92 6.62 -26.73
N PRO A 16 -2.82 7.16 -25.90
CA PRO A 16 -3.10 8.60 -25.90
C PRO A 16 -1.86 9.42 -25.50
N GLN A 17 -1.57 10.46 -26.28
CA GLN A 17 -0.54 11.46 -26.02
C GLN A 17 -1.20 12.79 -25.64
N GLY A 18 -0.72 13.43 -24.57
CA GLY A 18 -1.22 14.71 -24.08
C GLY A 18 -2.29 14.59 -22.98
N PRO A 19 -2.87 15.73 -22.55
CA PRO A 19 -3.91 15.77 -21.54
C PRO A 19 -5.10 14.92 -21.95
N GLY A 20 -5.56 14.02 -21.08
CA GLY A 20 -6.66 13.11 -21.41
C GLY A 20 -7.56 12.78 -20.23
N SER A 21 -8.87 12.73 -20.49
CA SER A 21 -9.89 12.24 -19.56
C SER A 21 -10.62 11.06 -20.22
N SER A 22 -10.75 9.93 -19.54
CA SER A 22 -11.61 8.82 -20.01
C SER A 22 -12.59 8.37 -18.94
N ARG A 23 -13.73 7.85 -19.41
CA ARG A 23 -14.70 7.12 -18.61
C ARG A 23 -15.08 5.87 -19.38
N ASP A 24 -14.63 4.73 -18.89
CA ASP A 24 -14.80 3.45 -19.56
C ASP A 24 -15.65 2.53 -18.67
N GLN A 25 -16.57 1.76 -19.25
CA GLN A 25 -17.30 0.71 -18.52
C GLN A 25 -16.33 -0.45 -18.31
N ASP A 26 -15.92 -1.09 -19.42
CA ASP A 26 -14.96 -2.19 -19.39
C ASP A 26 -13.74 -1.81 -20.21
N THR A 27 -12.55 -2.00 -19.64
CA THR A 27 -11.27 -1.82 -20.35
C THR A 27 -10.43 -3.07 -20.19
N ALA A 28 -10.18 -3.76 -21.31
CA ALA A 28 -9.24 -4.88 -21.38
C ALA A 28 -8.02 -4.54 -22.25
N GLY A 29 -6.85 -5.06 -21.89
CA GLY A 29 -5.64 -4.98 -22.73
C GLY A 29 -4.59 -3.98 -22.23
N THR A 30 -3.87 -3.35 -23.16
CA THR A 30 -2.71 -2.50 -22.82
C THR A 30 -3.02 -1.02 -23.06
N ARG A 31 -2.85 -0.18 -22.04
CA ARG A 31 -2.98 1.28 -22.16
C ARG A 31 -1.68 1.96 -21.76
N LYS A 32 -1.13 2.82 -22.62
CA LYS A 32 0.00 3.71 -22.30
C LYS A 32 -0.44 5.16 -22.43
N GLN A 33 -0.39 5.93 -21.36
CA GLN A 33 -0.70 7.36 -21.38
C GLN A 33 0.55 8.18 -21.10
N GLN A 34 0.81 9.19 -21.93
CA GLN A 34 1.82 10.21 -21.69
C GLN A 34 1.16 11.57 -21.48
N GLY A 35 1.52 12.25 -20.41
CA GLY A 35 0.97 13.54 -20.01
C GLY A 35 -0.08 13.46 -18.90
N PRO A 36 -0.66 14.62 -18.52
CA PRO A 36 -1.68 14.68 -17.48
C PRO A 36 -2.90 13.82 -17.79
N GLY A 37 -3.39 13.05 -16.82
CA GLY A 37 -4.45 12.08 -17.07
C GLY A 37 -5.47 11.91 -15.96
N HIS A 38 -6.74 11.89 -16.33
CA HIS A 38 -7.85 11.48 -15.47
C HIS A 38 -8.56 10.25 -16.06
N GLY A 39 -8.87 9.26 -15.22
CA GLY A 39 -9.63 8.08 -15.64
C GLY A 39 -10.66 7.69 -14.60
N ARG A 40 -11.81 7.20 -15.06
CA ARG A 40 -12.79 6.50 -14.23
C ARG A 40 -13.28 5.27 -14.96
N ASP A 41 -12.90 4.11 -14.45
CA ASP A 41 -13.17 2.84 -15.12
C ASP A 41 -14.08 2.00 -14.19
N GLN A 42 -15.10 1.30 -14.70
CA GLN A 42 -15.80 0.33 -13.84
C GLN A 42 -14.87 -0.87 -13.67
N ASP A 43 -14.59 -1.58 -14.76
CA ASP A 43 -13.80 -2.79 -14.75
C ASP A 43 -12.59 -2.62 -15.65
N THR A 44 -11.39 -2.85 -15.09
CA THR A 44 -10.14 -2.78 -15.85
C THR A 44 -9.36 -4.07 -15.69
N ALA A 45 -9.04 -4.73 -16.80
CA ALA A 45 -8.18 -5.90 -16.85
C ALA A 45 -6.98 -5.67 -17.80
N GLY A 46 -5.76 -5.93 -17.34
CA GLY A 46 -4.57 -5.93 -18.19
C GLY A 46 -3.48 -4.98 -17.74
N THR A 47 -2.80 -4.32 -18.68
CA THR A 47 -1.59 -3.53 -18.40
C THR A 47 -1.82 -2.04 -18.63
N ARG A 48 -1.65 -1.22 -17.60
CA ARG A 48 -1.74 0.24 -17.69
C ARG A 48 -0.42 0.91 -17.30
N LYS A 49 0.15 1.67 -18.22
CA LYS A 49 1.33 2.53 -17.98
C LYS A 49 0.90 3.99 -18.10
N GLN A 50 1.24 4.81 -17.11
CA GLN A 50 1.02 6.26 -17.15
C GLN A 50 2.30 7.00 -16.81
N GLN A 51 2.68 7.95 -17.67
CA GLN A 51 3.77 8.89 -17.44
C GLN A 51 3.20 10.30 -17.34
N GLY A 52 3.47 10.99 -16.24
CA GLY A 52 2.96 12.32 -15.93
C GLY A 52 1.92 12.33 -14.80
N PRO A 53 1.46 13.52 -14.40
CA PRO A 53 0.49 13.67 -13.33
C PRO A 53 -0.82 12.94 -13.63
N GLY A 54 -1.49 12.41 -12.60
CA GLY A 54 -2.84 11.91 -12.85
C GLY A 54 -3.66 11.43 -11.68
N HIS A 55 -4.93 11.16 -12.01
CA HIS A 55 -5.94 10.70 -11.07
C HIS A 55 -6.73 9.54 -11.69
N GLY A 56 -6.85 8.43 -10.97
CA GLY A 56 -7.67 7.29 -11.35
C GLY A 56 -8.75 7.01 -10.31
N ARG A 57 -9.93 6.57 -10.75
CA ARG A 57 -10.93 5.98 -9.86
C ARG A 57 -11.54 4.77 -10.54
N ASP A 58 -11.20 3.60 -10.05
CA ASP A 58 -11.63 2.36 -10.68
C ASP A 58 -12.56 1.61 -9.70
N LYS A 59 -13.60 0.92 -10.15
CA LYS A 59 -14.29 -0.02 -9.24
C LYS A 59 -13.39 -1.22 -9.08
N ASP A 60 -13.18 -1.96 -10.16
CA ASP A 60 -12.48 -3.23 -10.13
C ASP A 60 -11.28 -3.17 -11.08
N THR A 61 -10.10 -3.53 -10.56
CA THR A 61 -8.86 -3.52 -11.34
C THR A 61 -8.10 -4.83 -11.17
N ALA A 62 -7.86 -5.52 -12.26
CA ALA A 62 -7.01 -6.71 -12.32
C ALA A 62 -5.82 -6.49 -13.27
N GLY A 63 -4.63 -6.89 -12.86
CA GLY A 63 -3.45 -6.94 -13.73
C GLY A 63 -2.31 -6.02 -13.28
N THR A 64 -1.62 -5.39 -14.24
CA THR A 64 -0.39 -4.62 -13.98
C THR A 64 -0.59 -3.13 -14.21
N ARG A 65 -0.35 -2.31 -13.18
CA ARG A 65 -0.42 -0.84 -13.27
C ARG A 65 0.90 -0.20 -12.89
N THR A 66 1.51 0.52 -13.82
CA THR A 66 2.71 1.33 -13.59
C THR A 66 2.37 2.80 -13.75
N ARG A 67 2.71 3.63 -12.76
CA ARG A 67 2.61 5.09 -12.86
C ARG A 67 3.96 5.74 -12.53
N GLN A 68 4.39 6.67 -13.37
CA GLN A 68 5.54 7.54 -13.17
C GLN A 68 5.06 9.00 -13.11
N GLY A 69 5.37 9.71 -12.03
CA GLY A 69 4.93 11.08 -11.77
C GLY A 69 3.94 11.18 -10.62
N GLN A 70 3.43 12.40 -10.38
CA GLN A 70 2.49 12.65 -9.28
C GLN A 70 1.17 11.92 -9.51
N GLY A 71 0.68 11.19 -8.51
CA GLY A 71 -0.48 10.33 -8.72
C GLY A 71 -1.45 10.23 -7.56
N HIS A 72 -2.75 10.29 -7.86
CA HIS A 72 -3.79 9.80 -6.96
C HIS A 72 -4.59 8.65 -7.58
N GLY A 73 -4.90 7.64 -6.79
CA GLY A 73 -5.75 6.50 -7.17
C GLY A 73 -6.77 6.21 -6.09
N ARG A 74 -7.98 5.80 -6.49
CA ARG A 74 -8.98 5.25 -5.59
C ARG A 74 -9.65 4.06 -6.25
N ASP A 75 -9.43 2.88 -5.71
CA ASP A 75 -9.99 1.67 -6.29
C ASP A 75 -10.96 1.05 -5.27
N LYS A 76 -12.05 0.37 -5.69
CA LYS A 76 -12.78 -0.46 -4.72
C LYS A 76 -11.95 -1.72 -4.52
N ASP A 77 -11.79 -2.48 -5.58
CA ASP A 77 -11.17 -3.79 -5.55
C ASP A 77 -9.98 -3.79 -6.52
N THR A 78 -8.82 -4.26 -6.05
CA THR A 78 -7.61 -4.31 -6.85
C THR A 78 -6.86 -5.61 -6.63
N ALA A 79 -6.59 -6.31 -7.72
CA ALA A 79 -5.76 -7.51 -7.76
C ALA A 79 -4.60 -7.36 -8.75
N GLY A 80 -3.40 -7.77 -8.35
CA GLY A 80 -2.24 -7.87 -9.25
C GLY A 80 -1.07 -6.99 -8.83
N THR A 81 -0.35 -6.43 -9.81
CA THR A 81 0.91 -5.72 -9.59
C THR A 81 0.74 -4.22 -9.80
N ARG A 82 1.05 -3.41 -8.79
CA ARG A 82 1.01 -1.95 -8.86
C ARG A 82 2.37 -1.35 -8.53
N THR A 83 2.93 -0.59 -9.47
CA THR A 83 4.16 0.18 -9.29
C THR A 83 3.86 1.67 -9.41
N GLN A 84 4.25 2.46 -8.41
CA GLN A 84 4.18 3.92 -8.44
C GLN A 84 5.57 4.52 -8.20
N GLN A 85 6.03 5.36 -9.11
CA GLN A 85 7.25 6.15 -8.97
C GLN A 85 6.88 7.63 -8.92
N GLY A 86 7.28 8.30 -7.84
CA GLY A 86 6.97 9.71 -7.59
C GLY A 86 5.93 9.92 -6.48
N PRO A 87 5.59 11.20 -6.19
CA PRO A 87 4.66 11.54 -5.13
C PRO A 87 3.27 10.97 -5.37
N GLY A 88 2.60 10.45 -4.33
CA GLY A 88 1.22 10.03 -4.54
C GLY A 88 0.38 9.59 -3.36
N HIS A 89 -0.88 9.35 -3.66
CA HIS A 89 -1.90 8.88 -2.72
C HIS A 89 -2.69 7.73 -3.33
N GLY A 90 -2.84 6.63 -2.59
CA GLY A 90 -3.71 5.51 -2.96
C GLY A 90 -4.75 5.29 -1.88
N ARG A 91 -5.98 4.91 -2.28
CA ARG A 91 -6.99 4.42 -1.36
C ARG A 91 -7.75 3.27 -1.98
N ASP A 92 -7.65 2.09 -1.39
CA ASP A 92 -8.39 0.94 -1.89
C ASP A 92 -9.35 0.45 -0.79
N LYS A 93 -10.47 -0.18 -1.16
CA LYS A 93 -11.20 -0.97 -0.17
C LYS A 93 -10.44 -2.27 -0.01
N ASP A 94 -10.34 -3.04 -1.08
CA ASP A 94 -9.80 -4.38 -1.07
C ASP A 94 -8.61 -4.47 -2.04
N ALA A 95 -7.50 -4.99 -1.53
CA ALA A 95 -6.21 -4.85 -2.15
C ALA A 95 -5.38 -6.13 -2.06
N ALA A 96 -5.33 -6.90 -3.14
CA ALA A 96 -4.54 -8.12 -3.24
C ALA A 96 -3.37 -8.00 -4.24
N GLY A 97 -2.23 -8.63 -3.89
CA GLY A 97 -1.09 -8.79 -4.81
C GLY A 97 0.14 -7.98 -4.42
N THR A 98 0.89 -7.51 -5.41
CA THR A 98 2.20 -6.87 -5.22
C THR A 98 2.11 -5.37 -5.44
N ARG A 99 2.57 -4.59 -4.45
CA ARG A 99 2.57 -3.13 -4.52
C ARG A 99 3.96 -2.58 -4.24
N THR A 100 4.51 -1.86 -5.20
CA THR A 100 5.77 -1.15 -5.06
C THR A 100 5.54 0.35 -5.19
N ARG A 101 6.06 1.12 -4.24
CA ARG A 101 6.05 2.59 -4.32
C ARG A 101 7.42 3.16 -4.03
N GLN A 102 7.88 4.02 -4.92
CA GLN A 102 9.12 4.78 -4.80
C GLN A 102 8.79 6.28 -4.73
N GLY A 103 9.31 6.97 -3.72
CA GLY A 103 9.06 8.39 -3.47
C GLY A 103 8.10 8.65 -2.30
N GLN A 104 7.63 9.89 -2.19
CA GLN A 104 6.75 10.31 -1.10
C GLN A 104 5.32 9.79 -1.29
N GLY A 105 4.67 9.28 -0.26
CA GLY A 105 3.26 8.99 -0.43
C GLY A 105 2.47 8.45 0.73
N HIS A 106 1.16 8.39 0.50
CA HIS A 106 0.17 7.90 1.46
C HIS A 106 -0.65 6.77 0.83
N GLY A 107 -0.88 5.71 1.61
CA GLY A 107 -1.82 4.63 1.26
C GLY A 107 -2.86 4.48 2.35
N ARG A 108 -4.08 4.12 1.97
CA ARG A 108 -5.10 3.66 2.92
C ARG A 108 -5.88 2.52 2.32
N ASP A 109 -5.85 1.36 2.95
CA ASP A 109 -6.67 0.24 2.52
C ASP A 109 -7.67 -0.12 3.64
N LYS A 110 -8.81 -0.71 3.29
CA LYS A 110 -9.57 -1.44 4.33
C LYS A 110 -8.86 -2.77 4.51
N ASP A 111 -8.85 -3.57 3.45
CA ASP A 111 -8.36 -4.93 3.46
C ASP A 111 -7.22 -5.10 2.47
N ALA A 112 -6.15 -5.74 2.93
CA ALA A 112 -4.86 -5.66 2.30
C ALA A 112 -4.10 -6.99 2.38
N ALA A 113 -3.97 -7.70 1.26
CA ALA A 113 -3.24 -8.96 1.18
C ALA A 113 -2.06 -8.90 0.19
N GLY A 114 -0.95 -9.54 0.55
CA GLY A 114 0.17 -9.79 -0.37
C GLY A 114 1.46 -9.02 0.00
N THR A 115 2.20 -8.60 -1.02
CA THR A 115 3.55 -8.03 -0.86
C THR A 115 3.55 -6.53 -1.09
N ARG A 116 4.08 -5.76 -0.13
CA ARG A 116 4.12 -4.30 -0.18
C ARG A 116 5.53 -3.78 0.07
N THR A 117 6.10 -3.15 -0.94
CA THR A 117 7.41 -2.50 -0.85
C THR A 117 7.26 -1.00 -0.97
N ARG A 118 7.86 -0.26 -0.04
CA ARG A 118 7.90 1.20 -0.06
C ARG A 118 9.33 1.68 0.09
N GLN A 119 9.77 2.54 -0.82
CA GLN A 119 11.06 3.24 -0.76
C GLN A 119 10.80 4.74 -0.72
N GLY A 120 11.31 5.42 0.30
CA GLY A 120 11.10 6.85 0.53
C GLY A 120 10.09 7.15 1.63
N GLN A 121 9.67 8.41 1.73
CA GLN A 121 8.84 8.88 2.84
C GLN A 121 7.38 8.40 2.72
N GLY A 122 6.91 7.66 3.70
CA GLY A 122 5.64 6.95 3.61
C GLY A 122 4.70 7.14 4.80
N ARG A 123 3.39 7.20 4.52
CA ARG A 123 2.35 6.88 5.51
C ARG A 123 1.42 5.80 4.99
N SER A 124 0.99 4.92 5.88
CA SER A 124 -0.07 3.95 5.60
C SER A 124 -1.07 3.85 6.74
N ARG A 125 -2.32 3.58 6.39
CA ARG A 125 -3.35 3.22 7.35
C ARG A 125 -4.21 2.11 6.78
N ASP A 126 -4.14 0.95 7.38
CA ASP A 126 -4.88 -0.22 6.90
C ASP A 126 -5.87 -0.64 8.02
N GLN A 127 -7.04 -1.21 7.70
CA GLN A 127 -7.84 -1.85 8.74
C GLN A 127 -7.21 -3.22 8.99
N ASP A 128 -7.25 -4.07 7.96
CA ASP A 128 -6.79 -5.45 8.05
C ASP A 128 -5.69 -5.66 7.01
N THR A 129 -4.53 -6.15 7.43
CA THR A 129 -3.41 -6.42 6.54
C THR A 129 -2.82 -7.79 6.79
N ALA A 130 -2.61 -8.56 5.72
CA ALA A 130 -1.91 -9.83 5.73
C ALA A 130 -0.78 -9.86 4.68
N GLY A 131 0.37 -10.44 5.03
CA GLY A 131 1.44 -10.75 4.09
C GLY A 131 2.77 -10.09 4.42
N THR A 132 3.52 -9.68 3.39
CA THR A 132 4.88 -9.16 3.54
C THR A 132 4.93 -7.67 3.28
N ARG A 133 5.52 -6.91 4.20
CA ARG A 133 5.64 -5.46 4.10
C ARG A 133 7.06 -5.00 4.36
N THR A 134 7.66 -4.37 3.37
CA THR A 134 8.99 -3.76 3.46
C THR A 134 8.87 -2.24 3.30
N GLN A 135 9.44 -1.50 4.24
CA GLN A 135 9.59 -0.06 4.14
C GLN A 135 11.04 0.36 4.32
N GLN A 136 11.58 1.07 3.34
CA GLN A 136 12.87 1.73 3.37
C GLN A 136 12.68 3.24 3.38
N GLY A 137 13.27 3.92 4.35
CA GLY A 137 13.14 5.36 4.56
C GLY A 137 12.06 5.73 5.59
N PRO A 138 11.90 7.03 5.88
CA PRO A 138 11.06 7.49 6.97
C PRO A 138 9.59 7.13 6.79
N GLY A 139 8.90 6.79 7.88
CA GLY A 139 7.45 6.81 7.81
C GLY A 139 6.66 6.25 8.97
N HIS A 140 5.35 6.20 8.75
CA HIS A 140 4.36 5.88 9.75
C HIS A 140 3.37 4.83 9.24
N GLY A 141 3.18 3.76 10.00
CA GLY A 141 2.09 2.80 9.80
C GLY A 141 1.05 2.87 10.92
N ARG A 142 -0.20 2.60 10.59
CA ARG A 142 -1.22 2.28 11.58
C ARG A 142 -2.16 1.23 11.03
N ASP A 143 -2.23 0.10 11.68
CA ASP A 143 -3.12 -0.99 11.27
C ASP A 143 -4.09 -1.27 12.43
N LYS A 144 -5.32 -1.74 12.17
CA LYS A 144 -6.10 -2.35 13.25
C LYS A 144 -5.50 -3.73 13.46
N ASP A 145 -5.57 -4.55 12.42
CA ASP A 145 -5.16 -5.94 12.46
C ASP A 145 -4.05 -6.15 11.42
N ALA A 146 -2.91 -6.67 11.86
CA ALA A 146 -1.76 -6.90 11.00
C ALA A 146 -1.16 -8.29 11.21
N ALA A 147 -1.14 -9.11 10.17
CA ALA A 147 -0.55 -10.43 10.16
C ALA A 147 0.58 -10.55 9.13
N GLY A 148 1.66 -11.24 9.51
CA GLY A 148 2.72 -11.65 8.58
C GLY A 148 4.08 -11.02 8.88
N THR A 149 4.84 -10.70 7.82
CA THR A 149 6.22 -10.24 7.94
C THR A 149 6.33 -8.75 7.67
N ARG A 150 6.94 -8.00 8.58
CA ARG A 150 7.12 -6.55 8.47
C ARG A 150 8.57 -6.15 8.71
N THR A 151 9.21 -5.65 7.66
CA THR A 151 10.58 -5.11 7.71
C THR A 151 10.56 -3.60 7.53
N ARG A 152 11.23 -2.87 8.42
CA ARG A 152 11.43 -1.42 8.32
C ARG A 152 12.91 -1.10 8.43
N GLN A 153 13.40 -0.27 7.52
CA GLN A 153 14.74 0.30 7.52
C GLN A 153 14.62 1.83 7.49
N GLY A 154 15.19 2.50 8.49
CA GLY A 154 15.11 3.96 8.67
C GLY A 154 14.10 4.37 9.75
N GLN A 155 13.86 5.68 9.85
CA GLN A 155 13.06 6.25 10.94
C GLN A 155 11.58 5.85 10.86
N GLY A 156 11.09 5.13 11.87
CA GLY A 156 9.76 4.51 11.84
C GLY A 156 8.88 4.86 13.02
N ARG A 157 7.57 4.98 12.77
CA ARG A 157 6.56 4.81 13.82
C ARG A 157 5.48 3.82 13.39
N SER A 158 5.03 2.98 14.30
CA SER A 158 3.86 2.13 14.09
C SER A 158 2.92 2.19 15.28
N ARG A 159 1.64 2.03 14.99
CA ARG A 159 0.60 1.80 16.00
C ARG A 159 -0.38 0.79 15.47
N ASP A 160 -0.36 -0.39 16.05
CA ASP A 160 -1.21 -1.48 15.61
C ASP A 160 -2.15 -1.84 16.79
N LYS A 161 -3.41 -2.25 16.54
CA LYS A 161 -4.22 -2.79 17.66
C LYS A 161 -3.76 -4.21 17.91
N ASP A 162 -3.92 -5.04 16.90
CA ASP A 162 -3.63 -6.46 16.96
C ASP A 162 -2.55 -6.76 15.91
N THR A 163 -1.48 -7.44 16.31
CA THR A 163 -0.39 -7.78 15.41
C THR A 163 0.13 -9.17 15.67
N ALA A 164 0.22 -9.98 14.62
CA ALA A 164 0.79 -11.31 14.64
C ALA A 164 1.89 -11.48 13.57
N GLY A 165 2.98 -12.15 13.93
CA GLY A 165 4.02 -12.59 12.98
C GLY A 165 5.40 -12.02 13.27
N THR A 166 6.18 -11.73 12.23
CA THR A 166 7.59 -11.35 12.34
C THR A 166 7.77 -9.86 12.03
N ARG A 167 8.43 -9.14 12.94
CA ARG A 167 8.70 -7.71 12.79
C ARG A 167 10.17 -7.40 12.98
N THR A 168 10.79 -6.83 11.97
CA THR A 168 12.17 -6.35 12.02
C THR A 168 12.19 -4.84 11.81
N GLN A 169 12.82 -4.10 12.73
CA GLN A 169 13.06 -2.67 12.60
C GLN A 169 14.55 -2.37 12.72
N GLN A 170 15.11 -1.70 11.71
CA GLN A 170 16.48 -1.21 11.68
C GLN A 170 16.46 0.32 11.61
N GLY A 171 17.09 0.98 12.58
CA GLY A 171 17.11 2.43 12.73
C GLY A 171 16.10 2.95 13.78
N PRO A 172 16.02 4.29 13.94
CA PRO A 172 15.23 4.88 15.02
C PRO A 172 13.74 4.59 14.91
N GLY A 173 13.14 4.02 15.96
CA GLY A 173 11.79 3.45 15.89
C GLY A 173 10.92 3.73 17.10
N ARG A 174 9.61 3.88 16.87
CA ARG A 174 8.61 3.72 17.94
C ARG A 174 7.50 2.76 17.52
N SER A 175 7.25 1.73 18.32
CA SER A 175 6.09 0.84 18.18
C SER A 175 5.15 0.97 19.36
N ARG A 176 3.85 0.86 19.10
CA ARG A 176 2.84 0.76 20.15
C ARG A 176 1.76 -0.18 19.69
N ASP A 177 1.68 -1.35 20.32
CA ASP A 177 0.71 -2.37 19.96
C ASP A 177 -0.20 -2.64 21.18
N GLN A 178 -1.49 -2.92 20.98
CA GLN A 178 -2.33 -3.37 22.09
C GLN A 178 -2.05 -4.84 22.33
N ASP A 179 -2.29 -5.66 21.31
CA ASP A 179 -2.12 -7.10 21.33
C ASP A 179 -1.06 -7.51 20.31
N ALA A 180 -0.09 -8.28 20.79
CA ALA A 180 1.16 -8.52 20.09
C ALA A 180 1.57 -9.99 20.18
N ALA A 181 1.53 -10.72 19.06
CA ALA A 181 2.01 -12.10 18.97
C ALA A 181 3.19 -12.25 17.97
N GLY A 182 4.20 -13.04 18.33
CA GLY A 182 5.25 -13.50 17.40
C GLY A 182 6.65 -12.96 17.70
N THR A 183 7.44 -12.74 16.66
CA THR A 183 8.88 -12.43 16.77
C THR A 183 9.16 -10.98 16.43
N ARG A 184 9.87 -10.27 17.32
CA ARG A 184 10.21 -8.86 17.16
C ARG A 184 11.70 -8.63 17.32
N THR A 185 12.31 -8.03 16.32
CA THR A 185 13.70 -7.61 16.35
C THR A 185 13.78 -6.11 16.12
N GLN A 186 14.43 -5.38 17.03
CA GLN A 186 14.78 -3.97 16.82
C GLN A 186 16.28 -3.77 16.93
N GLN A 187 16.85 -3.09 15.95
CA GLN A 187 18.25 -2.67 15.88
C GLN A 187 18.31 -1.15 15.76
N GLY A 188 18.96 -0.48 16.72
CA GLY A 188 19.05 0.99 16.80
C GLY A 188 18.17 1.57 17.90
N GLN A 189 18.03 2.91 17.90
CA GLN A 189 17.32 3.61 18.97
C GLN A 189 15.81 3.33 18.95
N GLY A 190 15.26 2.72 19.99
CA GLY A 190 13.89 2.20 19.95
C GLY A 190 13.07 2.51 21.19
N HIS A 191 11.77 2.76 21.00
CA HIS A 191 10.80 2.66 22.09
C HIS A 191 9.61 1.81 21.69
N GLY A 192 9.35 0.74 22.43
CA GLY A 192 8.17 -0.10 22.23
C GLY A 192 7.29 -0.14 23.46
N ARG A 193 5.97 -0.06 23.26
CA ARG A 193 4.97 -0.27 24.31
C ARG A 193 3.94 -1.27 23.82
N ASP A 194 3.89 -2.42 24.47
CA ASP A 194 2.92 -3.47 24.18
C ASP A 194 2.11 -3.70 25.45
N LYS A 195 0.78 -3.74 25.36
CA LYS A 195 -0.05 -4.05 26.54
C LYS A 195 -0.02 -5.56 26.78
N ASP A 196 -0.54 -6.30 25.82
CA ASP A 196 -0.63 -7.75 25.88
C ASP A 196 0.30 -8.34 24.80
N ALA A 197 1.37 -9.01 25.25
CA ALA A 197 2.41 -9.51 24.35
C ALA A 197 2.76 -10.98 24.62
N ALA A 198 2.77 -11.77 23.56
CA ALA A 198 3.22 -13.16 23.53
C ALA A 198 4.26 -13.35 22.42
N GLY A 199 5.34 -14.07 22.73
CA GLY A 199 6.41 -14.40 21.77
C GLY A 199 7.76 -13.80 22.14
N THR A 200 8.62 -13.64 21.14
CA THR A 200 10.03 -13.31 21.34
C THR A 200 10.33 -11.87 20.94
N ARG A 201 11.13 -11.17 21.77
CA ARG A 201 11.58 -9.81 21.49
C ARG A 201 13.08 -9.66 21.72
N THR A 202 13.78 -9.21 20.68
CA THR A 202 15.21 -8.90 20.70
C THR A 202 15.39 -7.40 20.43
N GLN A 203 16.17 -6.74 21.26
CA GLN A 203 16.53 -5.32 21.09
C GLN A 203 18.04 -5.16 21.17
N GLN A 204 18.62 -4.53 20.15
CA GLN A 204 20.03 -4.19 20.06
C GLN A 204 20.17 -2.68 19.88
N GLY A 205 20.78 -1.99 20.84
CA GLY A 205 20.92 -0.53 20.86
C GLY A 205 20.14 0.16 21.97
N PRO A 206 20.32 1.49 22.14
CA PRO A 206 19.72 2.24 23.24
C PRO A 206 18.21 2.35 23.07
N GLY A 207 17.43 1.92 24.06
CA GLY A 207 15.97 1.96 23.94
C GLY A 207 15.25 1.56 25.21
N THR A 208 13.95 1.85 25.24
CA THR A 208 13.08 1.39 26.33
C THR A 208 11.93 0.55 25.80
N SER A 209 11.63 -0.51 26.55
CA SER A 209 10.58 -1.44 26.24
C SER A 209 9.82 -1.72 27.51
N CYS A 210 8.53 -1.36 27.55
CA CYS A 210 7.67 -1.70 28.66
C CYS A 210 6.55 -2.62 28.17
N TYR A 211 6.32 -3.69 28.92
CA TYR A 211 5.15 -4.53 28.84
C TYR A 211 4.19 -4.09 29.94
N GLU A 212 2.96 -3.78 29.59
CA GLU A 212 1.92 -3.44 30.55
C GLU A 212 1.01 -4.67 30.68
N GLN A 213 1.51 -5.73 31.33
CA GLN A 213 0.69 -6.91 31.62
C GLN A 213 -0.50 -6.48 32.46
N ASN A 214 -1.71 -6.60 31.92
CA ASN A 214 -2.92 -6.52 32.73
C ASN A 214 -2.90 -7.71 33.69
N ARG A 215 -2.55 -7.47 34.95
CA ARG A 215 -2.95 -8.38 36.03
C ARG A 215 -4.46 -8.27 36.12
N SER A 216 -5.18 -9.29 35.66
CA SER A 216 -6.54 -9.58 36.08
C SER A 216 -6.67 -11.05 36.39
#